data_AF-A0A2G4HIE7-F1
#
_entry.id   AF-A0A2G4HIE7-F1
#
_cell.length_a   1.000
_cell.length_b   1.000
_cell.length_c   1.000
_cell.angle_alpha   90.00
_cell.angle_beta   90.00
_cell.angle_gamma   90.00
#
_symmetry.space_group_name_H-M   'P 1'
#
loop_
_entity.id
_entity.type
_entity.pdbx_description
1 polymer ?
#
loop_
_entity_poly.entity_id
_entity_poly.type
_entity_poly.pdbx_seq_one_letter_code
_entity_poly.pdbx_strand_id
1 'polypeptide(L)'
;MPHDPNAHLDQMLLDLIDHSPIGAVPATPSYMDTLRRLIAAHQVYASADHKGGYVTARSLAARPVFHANNLEAFLSGKIEATALESNASIYSRYVGSLPAAQQARAEGMRILVAGKPAHHRAKHVGDQKILAHDPIHSLFLVPGTGPHPGVPGNYLYGSTLQLRVDDGSAWSVHIHDSDDGMAFCDVGSVAAAFEKLQEVLASAPFNMNELSALGFSFK
;
A
#
# COMPACT_ATOMS: atom_id res chain seq x y z
N MET A 1 15.02 0.56 34.08
CA MET A 1 14.52 -0.17 32.89
C MET A 1 14.61 -1.65 33.19
N PRO A 2 13.51 -2.43 33.16
CA PRO A 2 13.61 -3.88 33.23
C PRO A 2 14.38 -4.37 32.00
N HIS A 3 15.32 -5.29 32.19
CA HIS A 3 15.99 -5.97 31.09
C HIS A 3 14.97 -6.93 30.46
N ASP A 4 14.60 -6.74 29.19
CA ASP A 4 13.79 -7.73 28.49
C ASP A 4 14.65 -9.00 28.32
N PRO A 5 14.23 -10.14 28.90
CA PRO A 5 14.99 -11.38 28.80
C PRO A 5 15.05 -11.94 27.37
N ASN A 6 14.18 -11.46 26.46
CA ASN A 6 14.09 -11.95 25.09
C ASN A 6 14.87 -11.11 24.07
N ALA A 7 15.32 -9.91 24.45
CA ALA A 7 15.85 -8.92 23.52
C ALA A 7 16.99 -9.45 22.61
N HIS A 8 17.88 -10.27 23.15
CA HIS A 8 18.98 -10.85 22.36
C HIS A 8 18.48 -11.81 21.28
N LEU A 9 17.53 -12.70 21.63
CA LEU A 9 16.99 -13.69 20.70
C LEU A 9 16.11 -13.02 19.63
N ASP A 10 15.34 -12.01 20.03
CA ASP A 10 14.56 -11.17 19.12
C ASP A 10 15.46 -10.49 18.08
N GLN A 11 16.53 -9.81 18.52
CA GLN A 11 17.46 -9.14 17.63
C GLN A 11 18.15 -10.13 16.68
N MET A 12 18.61 -11.26 17.20
CA MET A 12 19.25 -12.30 16.38
C MET A 12 18.29 -12.84 15.31
N LEU A 13 17.01 -13.02 15.62
CA LEU A 13 16.02 -13.46 14.65
C LEU A 13 15.74 -12.40 13.58
N LEU A 14 15.61 -11.12 13.97
CA LEU A 14 15.47 -10.02 13.01
C LEU A 14 16.66 -9.97 12.03
N ASP A 15 17.87 -10.11 12.55
CA ASP A 15 19.08 -10.13 11.73
C ASP A 15 19.12 -11.37 10.82
N LEU A 16 18.70 -12.53 11.32
CA LEU A 16 18.62 -13.74 10.51
C LEU A 16 17.65 -13.59 9.32
N ILE A 17 16.49 -12.99 9.55
CA ILE A 17 15.50 -12.74 8.49
C ILE A 17 16.09 -11.81 7.43
N ASP A 18 16.73 -10.71 7.84
CA ASP A 18 17.26 -9.71 6.89
C ASP A 18 18.44 -10.21 6.06
N HIS A 19 19.27 -11.11 6.60
CA HIS A 19 20.36 -11.73 5.85
C HIS A 19 19.88 -12.91 4.98
N SER A 20 18.64 -13.38 5.17
CA SER A 20 18.08 -14.47 4.39
C SER A 20 17.48 -13.94 3.09
N PRO A 21 17.89 -14.45 1.91
CA PRO A 21 17.32 -14.01 0.63
C PRO A 21 15.82 -14.32 0.49
N ILE A 22 15.30 -15.25 1.30
CA ILE A 22 13.89 -15.66 1.29
C ILE A 22 13.19 -15.42 2.64
N GLY A 23 13.87 -14.79 3.61
CA GLY A 23 13.32 -14.58 4.95
C GLY A 23 13.07 -15.85 5.75
N ALA A 24 13.88 -16.90 5.53
CA ALA A 24 13.68 -18.19 6.20
C ALA A 24 14.05 -18.13 7.68
N VAL A 25 13.23 -18.79 8.50
CA VAL A 25 13.44 -18.93 9.95
C VAL A 25 13.53 -20.41 10.33
N PRO A 26 14.48 -20.83 11.19
CA PRO A 26 14.54 -22.19 11.71
C PRO A 26 13.26 -22.60 12.43
N ALA A 27 12.70 -23.76 12.08
CA ALA A 27 11.45 -24.28 12.65
C ALA A 27 11.61 -24.93 14.03
N THR A 28 12.46 -24.37 14.89
CA THR A 28 12.60 -24.85 16.29
C THR A 28 11.64 -24.11 17.21
N PRO A 29 11.18 -24.72 18.33
CA PRO A 29 10.19 -24.09 19.21
C PRO A 29 10.57 -22.67 19.66
N SER A 30 11.81 -22.45 20.10
CA SER A 30 12.29 -21.16 20.57
C SER A 30 12.26 -20.07 19.49
N TYR A 31 12.61 -20.40 18.25
CA TYR A 31 12.54 -19.48 17.13
C TYR A 31 11.10 -19.18 16.73
N MET A 32 10.21 -20.17 16.76
CA MET A 32 8.79 -19.98 16.47
C MET A 32 8.08 -19.14 17.54
N ASP A 33 8.44 -19.29 18.82
CA ASP A 33 7.92 -18.45 19.90
C ASP A 33 8.39 -16.99 19.74
N THR A 34 9.67 -16.81 19.41
CA THR A 34 10.29 -15.49 19.14
C THR A 34 9.63 -14.83 17.93
N LEU A 35 9.46 -15.57 16.84
CA LEU A 35 8.77 -15.11 15.64
C LEU A 35 7.32 -14.67 15.93
N ARG A 36 6.57 -15.46 16.70
CA ARG A 36 5.20 -15.10 17.11
C ARG A 36 5.17 -13.79 17.91
N ARG A 37 6.12 -13.59 18.83
CA ARG A 37 6.26 -12.34 19.59
C ARG A 37 6.58 -11.16 18.67
N LEU A 38 7.53 -11.32 17.74
CA LEU A 38 7.90 -10.26 16.80
C LEU A 38 6.77 -9.90 15.82
N ILE A 39 5.97 -10.88 15.38
CA ILE A 39 4.77 -10.63 14.57
C ILE A 39 3.74 -9.84 15.39
N ALA A 40 3.49 -10.25 16.64
CA ALA A 40 2.56 -9.54 17.52
C ALA A 40 3.04 -8.11 17.87
N ALA A 41 4.35 -7.87 17.84
CA ALA A 41 4.97 -6.55 18.03
C ALA A 41 5.15 -5.77 16.71
N HIS A 42 4.60 -6.26 15.60
CA HIS A 42 4.69 -5.61 14.28
C HIS A 42 6.13 -5.34 13.81
N GLN A 43 7.08 -6.15 14.27
CA GLN A 43 8.49 -6.07 13.86
C GLN A 43 8.80 -7.00 12.68
N VAL A 44 7.95 -8.00 12.45
CA VAL A 44 8.09 -8.99 11.37
C VAL A 44 6.73 -9.22 10.71
N TYR A 45 6.74 -9.33 9.38
CA TYR A 45 5.56 -9.64 8.58
C TYR A 45 5.83 -10.83 7.66
N ALA A 46 4.76 -11.49 7.19
CA ALA A 46 4.88 -12.55 6.20
C ALA A 46 5.38 -11.98 4.86
N SER A 47 6.29 -12.70 4.19
CA SER A 47 6.79 -12.31 2.87
C SER A 47 5.71 -12.48 1.80
N ALA A 48 5.56 -11.46 0.94
CA ALA A 48 4.74 -11.55 -0.26
C ALA A 48 5.36 -12.44 -1.35
N ASP A 49 6.70 -12.56 -1.34
CA ASP A 49 7.47 -13.17 -2.42
C ASP A 49 7.84 -14.63 -2.14
N HIS A 50 7.90 -15.02 -0.87
CA HIS A 50 8.34 -16.34 -0.46
C HIS A 50 7.35 -16.97 0.53
N LYS A 51 6.73 -18.09 0.13
CA LYS A 51 5.81 -18.84 0.98
C LYS A 51 6.55 -19.34 2.23
N GLY A 52 6.05 -18.96 3.41
CA GLY A 52 6.68 -19.29 4.69
C GLY A 52 7.93 -18.46 5.02
N GLY A 53 8.27 -17.49 4.17
CA GLY A 53 9.30 -16.50 4.45
C GLY A 53 8.74 -15.29 5.19
N TYR A 54 9.64 -14.49 5.75
CA TYR A 54 9.33 -13.31 6.53
C TYR A 54 10.13 -12.09 6.08
N VAL A 55 9.65 -10.89 6.41
CA VAL A 55 10.35 -9.63 6.19
C VAL A 55 10.27 -8.80 7.47
N THR A 56 11.32 -8.04 7.79
CA THR A 56 11.31 -7.18 8.98
C THR A 56 10.69 -5.82 8.66
N ALA A 57 10.04 -5.20 9.66
CA ALA A 57 9.56 -3.82 9.56
C ALA A 57 10.71 -2.86 9.22
N ARG A 58 11.88 -3.07 9.82
CA ARG A 58 13.15 -2.41 9.49
C ARG A 58 13.45 -2.42 7.98
N SER A 59 13.42 -3.59 7.35
CA SER A 59 13.71 -3.73 5.92
C SER A 59 12.64 -3.10 5.02
N LEU A 60 11.37 -3.11 5.46
CA LEU A 60 10.28 -2.46 4.73
C LEU A 60 10.31 -0.94 4.86
N ALA A 61 10.70 -0.41 6.02
CA ALA A 61 10.80 1.03 6.26
C ALA A 61 11.88 1.71 5.40
N ALA A 62 12.89 0.95 4.95
CA ALA A 62 13.91 1.44 4.02
C ALA A 62 13.43 1.50 2.55
N ARG A 63 12.23 0.98 2.24
CA ARG A 63 11.71 0.90 0.88
C ARG A 63 11.00 2.19 0.47
N PRO A 64 11.03 2.56 -0.81
CA PRO A 64 10.31 3.74 -1.29
C PRO A 64 8.79 3.55 -1.21
N VAL A 65 8.07 4.64 -0.98
CA VAL A 65 6.63 4.75 -1.23
C VAL A 65 6.41 5.30 -2.64
N PHE A 66 5.28 4.96 -3.27
CA PHE A 66 4.94 5.42 -4.61
C PHE A 66 3.60 6.14 -4.57
N HIS A 67 3.55 7.38 -5.02
CA HIS A 67 2.35 8.17 -5.29
C HIS A 67 2.68 9.15 -6.41
N ALA A 68 1.70 9.89 -6.94
CA ALA A 68 1.95 10.87 -7.99
C ALA A 68 3.07 11.87 -7.59
N ASN A 69 4.11 12.00 -8.41
CA ASN A 69 5.26 12.87 -8.15
C ASN A 69 4.89 14.36 -8.14
N ASN A 70 3.85 14.72 -8.87
CA ASN A 70 3.32 16.08 -8.96
C ASN A 70 2.07 16.29 -8.09
N LEU A 71 1.88 15.44 -7.07
CA LEU A 71 0.74 15.53 -6.17
C LEU A 71 0.65 16.89 -5.44
N GLU A 72 1.77 17.42 -4.96
CA GLU A 72 1.81 18.74 -4.30
C GLU A 72 1.42 19.87 -5.25
N ALA A 73 1.81 19.78 -6.52
CA ALA A 73 1.43 20.76 -7.53
C ALA A 73 -0.08 20.73 -7.79
N PHE A 74 -0.69 19.54 -7.77
CA PHE A 74 -2.14 19.38 -7.90
C PHE A 74 -2.87 19.96 -6.67
N LEU A 75 -2.40 19.63 -5.47
CA LEU A 75 -2.96 20.13 -4.21
C LEU A 75 -2.90 21.65 -4.06
N SER A 76 -1.84 22.26 -4.57
CA SER A 76 -1.69 23.73 -4.59
C SER A 76 -2.44 24.41 -5.73
N GLY A 77 -3.22 23.67 -6.53
CA GLY A 77 -3.97 24.20 -7.67
C GLY A 77 -3.08 24.70 -8.82
N LYS A 78 -1.79 24.31 -8.85
CA LYS A 78 -0.85 24.70 -9.91
C LYS A 78 -1.05 23.89 -11.19
N ILE A 79 -1.65 22.70 -11.07
CA ILE A 79 -1.98 21.82 -12.19
C ILE A 79 -3.39 21.27 -12.01
N GLU A 80 -4.06 21.02 -13.13
CA GLU A 80 -5.36 20.36 -13.18
C GLU A 80 -5.24 18.85 -12.97
N ALA A 81 -6.34 18.19 -12.63
CA ALA A 81 -6.39 16.73 -12.41
C ALA A 81 -5.89 15.92 -13.63
N THR A 82 -6.11 16.42 -14.85
CA THR A 82 -5.66 15.78 -16.10
C THR A 82 -4.15 15.80 -16.29
N ALA A 83 -3.43 16.66 -15.56
CA ALA A 83 -1.98 16.75 -15.57
C ALA A 83 -1.33 15.94 -14.43
N LEU A 84 -2.10 15.36 -13.51
CA LEU A 84 -1.60 14.49 -12.45
C LEU A 84 -0.89 13.26 -13.05
N GLU A 85 0.21 12.82 -12.45
CA GLU A 85 0.93 11.62 -12.89
C GLU A 85 -0.05 10.43 -13.01
N SER A 86 -0.07 9.79 -14.18
CA SER A 86 -0.97 8.66 -14.42
C SER A 86 -0.65 7.47 -13.50
N ASN A 87 -1.69 6.72 -13.14
CA ASN A 87 -1.55 5.48 -12.36
C ASN A 87 -0.62 4.46 -13.04
N ALA A 88 -0.61 4.43 -14.38
CA ALA A 88 0.32 3.60 -15.14
C ALA A 88 1.79 4.01 -14.94
N SER A 89 2.09 5.31 -14.87
CA SER A 89 3.44 5.81 -14.58
C SER A 89 3.87 5.49 -13.15
N ILE A 90 3.00 5.75 -12.16
CA ILE A 90 3.24 5.43 -10.74
C ILE A 90 3.57 3.94 -10.60
N TYR A 91 2.75 3.08 -11.20
CA TYR A 91 2.95 1.63 -11.13
C TYR A 91 4.24 1.18 -11.83
N SER A 92 4.62 1.83 -12.93
CA SER A 92 5.87 1.50 -13.64
C SER A 92 7.11 1.84 -12.82
N ARG A 93 7.08 2.93 -12.02
CA ARG A 93 8.15 3.24 -11.06
C ARG A 93 8.25 2.18 -9.97
N TYR A 94 7.11 1.72 -9.46
CA TYR A 94 7.07 0.60 -8.51
C TYR A 94 7.69 -0.66 -9.12
N VAL A 95 7.26 -1.09 -10.30
CA VAL A 95 7.83 -2.29 -10.95
C VAL A 95 9.34 -2.13 -11.16
N GLY A 96 9.79 -0.98 -11.66
CA GLY A 96 11.21 -0.72 -11.89
C GLY A 96 12.08 -0.73 -10.63
N SER A 97 11.49 -0.53 -9.44
CA SER A 97 12.19 -0.60 -8.16
C SER A 97 12.44 -2.03 -7.67
N LEU A 98 11.71 -3.03 -8.20
CA LEU A 98 11.79 -4.41 -7.76
C LEU A 98 12.97 -5.16 -8.39
N PRO A 99 13.50 -6.19 -7.72
CA PRO A 99 14.41 -7.16 -8.33
C PRO A 99 13.78 -7.83 -9.56
N ALA A 100 14.60 -8.16 -10.57
CA ALA A 100 14.12 -8.72 -11.85
C ALA A 100 13.18 -9.93 -11.70
N ALA A 101 13.43 -10.80 -10.71
CA ALA A 101 12.58 -11.96 -10.43
C ALA A 101 11.15 -11.60 -9.98
N GLN A 102 10.98 -10.44 -9.34
CA GLN A 102 9.70 -9.94 -8.85
C GLN A 102 8.97 -9.06 -9.86
N GLN A 103 9.70 -8.43 -10.79
CA GLN A 103 9.12 -7.56 -11.83
C GLN A 103 8.08 -8.27 -12.68
N ALA A 104 8.36 -9.50 -13.14
CA ALA A 104 7.42 -10.26 -13.98
C ALA A 104 6.09 -10.56 -13.24
N ARG A 105 6.16 -10.89 -11.95
CA ARG A 105 4.97 -11.11 -11.13
C ARG A 105 4.20 -9.80 -10.90
N ALA A 106 4.91 -8.70 -10.65
CA ALA A 106 4.30 -7.39 -10.50
C ALA A 106 3.59 -6.97 -11.80
N GLU A 107 4.22 -7.14 -12.96
CA GLU A 107 3.59 -6.86 -14.26
C GLU A 107 2.29 -7.66 -14.48
N GLY A 108 2.25 -8.93 -14.05
CA GLY A 108 1.03 -9.74 -14.07
C GLY A 108 -0.13 -9.16 -13.25
N MET A 109 0.15 -8.29 -12.28
CA MET A 109 -0.85 -7.64 -11.41
C MET A 109 -1.21 -6.22 -11.87
N ARG A 110 -0.65 -5.73 -12.99
CA ARG A 110 -0.86 -4.34 -13.45
C ARG A 110 -2.33 -3.98 -13.63
N ILE A 111 -3.14 -4.88 -14.20
CA ILE A 111 -4.57 -4.63 -14.40
C ILE A 111 -5.30 -4.51 -13.05
N LEU A 112 -4.95 -5.37 -12.08
CA LEU A 112 -5.55 -5.35 -10.75
C LEU A 112 -5.25 -4.04 -10.02
N VAL A 113 -3.99 -3.60 -10.05
CA VAL A 113 -3.50 -2.46 -9.26
C VAL A 113 -3.70 -1.12 -9.97
N ALA A 114 -3.33 -1.03 -11.24
CA ALA A 114 -3.32 0.23 -12.00
C ALA A 114 -4.42 0.30 -13.08
N GLY A 115 -5.13 -0.80 -13.36
CA GLY A 115 -6.14 -0.88 -14.41
C GLY A 115 -7.56 -0.45 -14.01
N LYS A 116 -7.87 -0.45 -12.71
CA LYS A 116 -9.21 -0.10 -12.17
C LYS A 116 -9.72 1.34 -12.47
N PRO A 117 -8.90 2.38 -12.66
CA PRO A 117 -9.41 3.72 -12.95
C PRO A 117 -9.69 4.00 -14.44
N ALA A 118 -9.32 3.10 -15.37
CA ALA A 118 -9.39 3.42 -16.81
C ALA A 118 -10.77 3.19 -17.46
N HIS A 119 -11.77 2.64 -16.74
CA HIS A 119 -13.06 2.27 -17.33
C HIS A 119 -14.15 3.31 -17.03
N HIS A 120 -13.97 4.49 -17.63
CA HIS A 120 -15.00 5.52 -17.68
C HIS A 120 -16.11 5.09 -18.65
N ARG A 121 -17.34 4.92 -18.14
CA ARG A 121 -18.53 4.78 -18.99
C ARG A 121 -18.78 6.14 -19.65
N ALA A 122 -18.51 6.26 -20.95
CA ALA A 122 -19.13 7.31 -21.75
C ALA A 122 -20.65 7.17 -21.61
N LYS A 123 -21.31 8.09 -20.91
CA LYS A 123 -22.77 8.20 -20.97
C LYS A 123 -23.10 8.96 -22.25
N HIS A 124 -23.64 8.25 -23.22
CA HIS A 124 -24.37 8.87 -24.32
C HIS A 124 -25.73 9.32 -23.78
N VAL A 125 -26.03 10.61 -23.90
CA VAL A 125 -27.38 11.15 -23.71
C VAL A 125 -27.81 11.67 -25.08
N GLY A 126 -28.54 10.85 -25.83
CA GLY A 126 -28.82 11.09 -27.26
C GLY A 126 -27.53 11.05 -28.10
N ASP A 127 -27.43 11.92 -29.12
CA ASP A 127 -26.23 12.06 -29.98
C ASP A 127 -25.08 12.84 -29.31
N GLN A 128 -25.29 13.33 -28.10
CA GLN A 128 -24.25 14.06 -27.36
C GLN A 128 -23.47 13.11 -26.45
N LYS A 129 -22.16 13.05 -26.72
CA LYS A 129 -21.18 12.50 -25.79
C LYS A 129 -20.98 13.53 -24.68
N ILE A 130 -21.69 13.39 -23.56
CA ILE A 130 -21.43 14.20 -22.37
C ILE A 130 -20.16 13.64 -21.73
N LEU A 131 -19.10 14.44 -21.74
CA LEU A 131 -17.94 14.22 -20.87
C LEU A 131 -18.42 14.51 -19.45
N ALA A 132 -18.88 13.48 -18.73
CA ALA A 132 -18.91 13.57 -17.28
C ALA A 132 -17.45 13.75 -16.84
N HIS A 133 -17.15 14.81 -16.09
CA HIS A 133 -15.82 14.95 -15.50
C HIS A 133 -15.55 13.71 -14.64
N ASP A 134 -14.49 12.99 -14.94
CA ASP A 134 -14.24 11.73 -14.27
C ASP A 134 -13.82 11.98 -12.81
N PRO A 135 -14.32 11.17 -11.85
CA PRO A 135 -13.87 11.28 -10.48
C PRO A 135 -12.37 11.03 -10.42
N ILE A 136 -11.66 11.91 -9.71
CA ILE A 136 -10.21 11.80 -9.56
C ILE A 136 -9.89 10.50 -8.84
N HIS A 137 -8.94 9.73 -9.38
CA HIS A 137 -8.44 8.49 -8.77
C HIS A 137 -6.91 8.42 -8.91
N SER A 138 -6.21 8.67 -7.80
CA SER A 138 -4.74 8.61 -7.74
C SER A 138 -4.29 7.36 -7.00
N LEU A 139 -3.52 6.51 -7.68
CA LEU A 139 -2.86 5.32 -7.13
C LEU A 139 -1.75 5.73 -6.17
N PHE A 140 -1.57 4.92 -5.13
CA PHE A 140 -0.34 4.88 -4.35
C PHE A 140 0.02 3.44 -3.98
N LEU A 141 1.30 3.19 -3.67
CA LEU A 141 1.79 1.93 -3.12
C LEU A 141 2.69 2.23 -1.91
N VAL A 142 2.50 1.46 -0.84
CA VAL A 142 3.26 1.61 0.41
C VAL A 142 3.77 0.24 0.88
N PRO A 143 4.96 0.16 1.48
CA PRO A 143 5.43 -1.07 2.12
C PRO A 143 4.47 -1.47 3.25
N GLY A 144 4.10 -2.74 3.32
CA GLY A 144 3.16 -3.24 4.32
C GLY A 144 2.63 -4.63 4.03
N THR A 145 1.72 -5.09 4.88
CA THR A 145 1.03 -6.39 4.72
C THR A 145 -0.43 -6.31 5.12
N GLY A 146 -1.26 -7.27 4.68
CA GLY A 146 -2.67 -7.35 5.07
C GLY A 146 -3.01 -8.71 5.67
N PRO A 147 -4.30 -9.05 5.74
CA PRO A 147 -4.76 -10.42 5.97
C PRO A 147 -4.18 -11.41 4.95
N HIS A 148 -4.00 -10.95 3.70
CA HIS A 148 -3.25 -11.65 2.68
C HIS A 148 -1.89 -10.99 2.47
N PRO A 149 -0.93 -11.70 1.84
CA PRO A 149 0.33 -11.08 1.48
C PRO A 149 0.10 -9.88 0.56
N GLY A 150 0.99 -8.89 0.63
CA GLY A 150 0.98 -7.76 -0.31
C GLY A 150 1.28 -8.19 -1.75
N VAL A 151 1.25 -7.21 -2.66
CA VAL A 151 1.82 -7.38 -4.00
C VAL A 151 3.36 -7.52 -3.89
N PRO A 152 4.05 -7.95 -4.97
CA PRO A 152 5.49 -8.23 -4.92
C PRO A 152 6.33 -7.16 -4.22
N GLY A 153 7.30 -7.59 -3.42
CA GLY A 153 8.05 -6.69 -2.57
C GLY A 153 7.28 -6.20 -1.33
N ASN A 154 6.26 -6.93 -0.86
CA ASN A 154 5.50 -6.58 0.35
C ASN A 154 4.92 -5.16 0.27
N TYR A 155 4.25 -4.86 -0.85
CA TYR A 155 3.54 -3.60 -1.03
C TYR A 155 2.04 -3.79 -0.88
N LEU A 156 1.39 -2.85 -0.23
CA LEU A 156 -0.05 -2.62 -0.34
C LEU A 156 -0.28 -1.60 -1.45
N TYR A 157 -1.39 -1.71 -2.17
CA TYR A 157 -1.79 -0.70 -3.14
C TYR A 157 -3.04 0.00 -2.68
N GLY A 158 -3.16 1.28 -2.98
CA GLY A 158 -4.29 2.06 -2.56
C GLY A 158 -4.63 3.16 -3.54
N SER A 159 -5.74 3.82 -3.28
CA SER A 159 -6.21 4.91 -4.13
C SER A 159 -6.92 5.96 -3.31
N THR A 160 -6.60 7.23 -3.57
CA THR A 160 -7.46 8.35 -3.18
C THR A 160 -8.46 8.57 -4.30
N LEU A 161 -9.75 8.49 -4.00
CA LEU A 161 -10.80 8.61 -5.00
C LEU A 161 -11.95 9.53 -4.56
N GLN A 162 -12.48 10.26 -5.52
CA GLN A 162 -13.73 10.99 -5.37
C GLN A 162 -14.90 10.01 -5.61
N LEU A 163 -15.88 9.97 -4.70
CA LEU A 163 -16.95 8.97 -4.76
C LEU A 163 -18.00 9.26 -5.84
N ARG A 164 -18.16 10.53 -6.24
CA ARG A 164 -19.13 11.03 -7.23
C ARG A 164 -18.59 12.27 -7.97
N VAL A 165 -19.23 12.63 -9.08
CA VAL A 165 -18.83 13.69 -10.02
C VAL A 165 -19.40 15.06 -9.62
N ASP A 166 -19.29 15.45 -8.35
CA ASP A 166 -19.85 16.71 -7.84
C ASP A 166 -18.87 17.46 -6.93
N ASP A 167 -18.93 18.79 -6.95
CA ASP A 167 -17.98 19.67 -6.23
C ASP A 167 -18.07 19.56 -4.69
N GLY A 168 -19.10 18.88 -4.19
CA GLY A 168 -19.27 18.51 -2.77
C GLY A 168 -19.12 17.02 -2.48
N SER A 169 -18.60 16.25 -3.45
CA SER A 169 -18.50 14.81 -3.30
C SER A 169 -17.57 14.42 -2.16
N ALA A 170 -18.00 13.43 -1.38
CA ALA A 170 -17.13 12.77 -0.43
C ALA A 170 -15.99 12.04 -1.15
N TRP A 171 -14.87 11.94 -0.46
CA TRP A 171 -13.67 11.26 -0.91
C TRP A 171 -13.42 10.03 -0.06
N SER A 172 -12.63 9.10 -0.58
CA SER A 172 -12.20 7.94 0.20
C SER A 172 -10.74 7.61 -0.09
N VAL A 173 -10.04 7.13 0.95
CA VAL A 173 -8.72 6.51 0.83
C VAL A 173 -8.91 5.02 0.99
N HIS A 174 -8.66 4.26 -0.06
CA HIS A 174 -8.71 2.80 -0.04
C HIS A 174 -7.29 2.22 -0.01
N ILE A 175 -7.10 1.12 0.70
CA ILE A 175 -5.86 0.34 0.76
C ILE A 175 -6.22 -1.14 0.63
N HIS A 176 -5.46 -1.85 -0.17
CA HIS A 176 -5.68 -3.23 -0.54
C HIS A 176 -4.40 -4.07 -0.41
N ASP A 177 -4.56 -5.32 0.01
CA ASP A 177 -3.55 -6.36 -0.18
C ASP A 177 -3.68 -6.99 -1.59
N SER A 178 -2.98 -8.11 -1.84
CA SER A 178 -2.97 -8.74 -3.17
C SER A 178 -4.29 -9.41 -3.59
N ASP A 179 -5.25 -9.60 -2.68
CA ASP A 179 -6.49 -10.34 -2.92
C ASP A 179 -7.73 -9.47 -2.61
N ASP A 180 -8.57 -9.87 -1.65
CA ASP A 180 -9.81 -9.19 -1.28
C ASP A 180 -9.69 -8.32 -0.01
N GLY A 181 -8.54 -8.35 0.66
CA GLY A 181 -8.31 -7.55 1.85
C GLY A 181 -8.38 -6.07 1.54
N MET A 182 -9.27 -5.35 2.22
CA MET A 182 -9.56 -3.95 1.93
C MET A 182 -9.82 -3.15 3.21
N ALA A 183 -9.12 -2.03 3.32
CA ALA A 183 -9.37 -1.00 4.32
C ALA A 183 -9.74 0.31 3.63
N PHE A 184 -10.64 1.08 4.23
CA PHE A 184 -11.06 2.38 3.69
C PHE A 184 -11.32 3.43 4.77
N CYS A 185 -11.13 4.69 4.40
CA CYS A 185 -11.46 5.84 5.22
C CYS A 185 -12.17 6.90 4.36
N ASP A 186 -13.45 7.11 4.64
CA ASP A 186 -14.26 8.13 3.96
C ASP A 186 -14.07 9.50 4.63
N VAL A 187 -13.90 10.53 3.81
CA VAL A 187 -13.64 11.90 4.25
C VAL A 187 -14.43 12.91 3.40
N GLY A 188 -14.66 14.10 3.95
CA GLY A 188 -15.57 15.07 3.34
C GLY A 188 -14.99 15.91 2.20
N SER A 189 -13.68 15.87 1.96
CA SER A 189 -13.04 16.75 0.99
C SER A 189 -11.77 16.16 0.39
N VAL A 190 -11.36 16.74 -0.74
CA VAL A 190 -10.08 16.44 -1.40
C VAL A 190 -8.89 16.67 -0.46
N ALA A 191 -8.87 17.81 0.25
CA ALA A 191 -7.79 18.15 1.18
C ALA A 191 -7.70 17.11 2.31
N ALA A 192 -8.83 16.72 2.92
CA ALA A 192 -8.86 15.71 3.97
C ALA A 192 -8.42 14.32 3.47
N ALA A 193 -8.73 13.98 2.21
CA ALA A 193 -8.27 12.72 1.62
C ALA A 193 -6.76 12.68 1.44
N PHE A 194 -6.16 13.82 1.09
CA PHE A 194 -4.72 13.91 0.93
C PHE A 194 -3.97 14.04 2.26
N GLU A 195 -4.53 14.71 3.26
CA GLU A 195 -4.03 14.64 4.64
C GLU A 195 -4.04 13.19 5.14
N LYS A 196 -5.15 12.47 4.92
CA LYS A 196 -5.25 11.05 5.26
C LYS A 196 -4.26 10.18 4.47
N LEU A 197 -4.04 10.47 3.19
CA LEU A 197 -2.98 9.81 2.41
C LEU A 197 -1.60 10.07 3.04
N GLN A 198 -1.27 11.31 3.40
CA GLN A 198 0.00 11.63 4.04
C GLN A 198 0.20 10.88 5.36
N GLU A 199 -0.84 10.75 6.18
CA GLU A 199 -0.81 9.93 7.40
C GLU A 199 -0.49 8.46 7.09
N VAL A 200 -1.11 7.88 6.06
CA VAL A 200 -0.84 6.51 5.61
C VAL A 200 0.61 6.38 5.13
N LEU A 201 1.08 7.29 4.27
CA LEU A 201 2.44 7.28 3.76
C LEU A 201 3.48 7.38 4.89
N ALA A 202 3.22 8.24 5.89
CA ALA A 202 4.11 8.44 7.02
C ALA A 202 4.10 7.29 8.03
N SER A 203 3.01 6.50 8.07
CA SER A 203 2.85 5.36 8.97
C SER A 203 3.43 4.06 8.39
N ALA A 204 3.78 4.03 7.10
CA ALA A 204 4.38 2.86 6.48
C ALA A 204 5.78 2.56 7.07
N PRO A 205 6.13 1.28 7.33
CA PRO A 205 5.34 0.09 7.05
C PRO A 205 4.34 -0.23 8.16
N PHE A 206 3.24 -0.89 7.79
CA PHE A 206 2.23 -1.38 8.72
C PHE A 206 1.61 -2.69 8.21
N ASN A 207 1.00 -3.46 9.11
CA ASN A 207 -0.06 -4.39 8.76
C ASN A 207 -1.38 -3.62 8.66
N MET A 208 -2.24 -3.99 7.71
CA MET A 208 -3.49 -3.29 7.46
C MET A 208 -4.33 -3.17 8.73
N ASN A 209 -4.34 -4.17 9.63
CA ASN A 209 -5.13 -4.10 10.88
C ASN A 209 -4.77 -2.90 11.79
N GLU A 210 -3.54 -2.38 11.69
CA GLU A 210 -3.05 -1.21 12.43
C GLU A 210 -3.75 0.09 11.97
N LEU A 211 -4.28 0.13 10.75
CA LEU A 211 -4.98 1.30 10.21
C LEU A 211 -6.28 1.65 10.94
N SER A 212 -6.82 0.74 11.75
CA SER A 212 -7.93 1.04 12.66
C SER A 212 -7.60 2.23 13.58
N ALA A 213 -6.34 2.35 14.02
CA ALA A 213 -5.87 3.48 14.84
C ALA A 213 -5.87 4.81 14.08
N LEU A 214 -5.87 4.78 12.74
CA LEU A 214 -5.94 5.96 11.87
C LEU A 214 -7.37 6.26 11.37
N GLY A 215 -8.37 5.50 11.85
CA GLY A 215 -9.78 5.67 11.50
C GLY A 215 -10.22 4.90 10.25
N PHE A 216 -9.46 3.89 9.82
CA PHE A 216 -9.88 3.02 8.72
C PHE A 216 -10.86 1.94 9.19
N SER A 217 -11.84 1.65 8.33
CA SER A 217 -12.74 0.50 8.44
C SER A 217 -12.26 -0.63 7.52
N PHE A 218 -12.56 -1.87 7.88
CA PHE A 218 -12.18 -3.07 7.12
C PHE A 218 -13.40 -3.71 6.50
N LYS A 219 -13.21 -4.30 5.32
CA LYS A 219 -14.20 -5.11 4.64
C LYS A 219 -13.75 -6.56 4.56
#